data_AF-A0A7X8W8U1-F1
#
_entry.id   AF-A0A7X8W8U1-F1
#
_cell.length_a   1.000
_cell.length_b   1.000
_cell.length_c   1.000
_cell.angle_alpha   90.00
_cell.angle_beta   90.00
_cell.angle_gamma   90.00
#
_symmetry.space_group_name_H-M   'P 1'
#
loop_
_entity.id
_entity.type
_entity.pdbx_description
1 polymer ?
#
loop_
_entity_poly.entity_id
_entity_poly.type
_entity_poly.pdbx_seq_one_letter_code
_entity_poly.pdbx_strand_id
1 'polypeptide(L)'
;GEDGGQFGPEAAEIVLNKMNERDDFAQMLNSAKSLEEVQKSDLWHEMGESFDQEYNDMLLKLSINPEAIKKQKDLAIAYTPLHGTGFKPVMRILDSLGFEHIYVVKEQAEPNGDFPTAPYPNPEERDAMKMGINLAEEKHADLLIATDPDADRTGVAVRTSDDDFVVLTGNQIGLLIMEYILSEKAKKGILPEKSFCVTTIVSSKLTKKVAANYHTDLTEVLTGFKNIAEQILERDENGDEHFQFGFEESIGYLVGTNVRDKDAVVATMIIAEMAAVAAEENKTLYDKLIEIFEKYGYASELTVSLQREGIKGAEQIANAMRVLREDKLKGFAGLPITIIKDFQENDIADLIKGETQKADLPQSNVLLYQMEDLDWFAVRPSGTEPKLKIYLGFYDESKEVAKNKLDEYKALIVDHIEQLLGK
;
A
#
# COMPACT_ATOMS: atom_id res chain seq x y z
N GLY A 1 -0.25 16.44 9.75
CA GLY A 1 -0.23 17.61 10.64
C GLY A 1 0.14 18.81 9.81
N GLU A 2 0.93 19.73 10.37
CA GLU A 2 1.50 20.85 9.61
C GLU A 2 2.50 20.39 8.53
N ASP A 3 3.04 19.19 8.67
CA ASP A 3 3.89 18.46 7.72
C ASP A 3 3.12 17.87 6.52
N GLY A 4 1.79 17.95 6.49
CA GLY A 4 0.96 17.34 5.45
C GLY A 4 0.73 15.83 5.60
N GLY A 5 1.25 15.20 6.66
CA GLY A 5 1.03 13.77 6.95
C GLY A 5 -0.24 13.49 7.74
N GLN A 6 -0.58 12.22 7.94
CA GLN A 6 -1.67 11.82 8.83
C GLN A 6 -1.36 12.16 10.30
N PHE A 7 -2.37 12.36 11.14
CA PHE A 7 -2.11 12.61 12.56
C PHE A 7 -1.46 11.40 13.27
N GLY A 8 -0.39 11.68 13.99
CA GLY A 8 0.16 10.79 15.00
C GLY A 8 -0.83 10.52 16.15
N PRO A 9 -0.58 9.50 16.99
CA PRO A 9 -1.47 9.14 18.10
C PRO A 9 -1.76 10.31 19.05
N GLU A 10 -0.75 11.10 19.41
CA GLU A 10 -0.89 12.24 20.34
C GLU A 10 -1.81 13.33 19.78
N ALA A 11 -1.62 13.72 18.51
CA ALA A 11 -2.45 14.72 17.86
C ALA A 11 -3.91 14.24 17.71
N ALA A 12 -4.11 12.96 17.39
CA ALA A 12 -5.44 12.35 17.31
C ALA A 12 -6.15 12.33 18.68
N GLU A 13 -5.42 12.04 19.76
CA GLU A 13 -5.96 12.07 21.12
C GLU A 13 -6.37 13.48 21.55
N ILE A 14 -5.60 14.51 21.20
CA ILE A 14 -5.97 15.91 21.45
C ILE A 14 -7.31 16.25 20.76
N VAL A 15 -7.48 15.86 19.49
CA VAL A 15 -8.73 16.07 18.75
C VAL A 15 -9.89 15.32 19.41
N LEU A 16 -9.69 14.06 19.77
CA LEU A 16 -10.71 13.23 20.42
C LEU A 16 -11.16 13.83 21.76
N ASN A 17 -10.22 14.25 22.60
CA ASN A 17 -10.51 14.90 23.87
C ASN A 17 -11.31 16.18 23.66
N LYS A 18 -10.96 16.99 22.65
CA LYS A 18 -11.71 18.20 22.29
C LYS A 18 -13.10 17.92 21.74
N MET A 19 -13.31 16.81 21.04
CA MET A 19 -14.64 16.37 20.61
C MET A 19 -15.49 15.93 21.80
N ASN A 20 -14.90 15.20 22.75
CA ASN A 20 -15.59 14.71 23.95
C ASN A 20 -15.96 15.82 24.96
N GLU A 21 -15.33 16.99 24.88
CA GLU A 21 -15.71 18.18 25.65
C GLU A 21 -17.01 18.86 25.13
N ARG A 22 -17.52 18.46 23.96
CA ARG A 22 -18.64 19.15 23.30
C ARG A 22 -19.94 18.36 23.38
N ASP A 23 -20.90 18.91 24.13
CA ASP A 23 -22.17 18.24 24.40
C ASP A 23 -23.35 18.80 23.58
N ASP A 24 -23.21 19.99 22.99
CA ASP A 24 -24.30 20.69 22.27
C ASP A 24 -23.94 21.04 20.81
N PHE A 25 -24.00 20.02 19.95
CA PHE A 25 -23.83 20.18 18.51
C PHE A 25 -24.91 21.07 17.88
N ALA A 26 -26.13 21.11 18.45
CA ALA A 26 -27.22 21.89 17.88
C ALA A 26 -26.96 23.39 18.03
N GLN A 27 -26.50 23.84 19.21
CA GLN A 27 -26.10 25.23 19.41
C GLN A 27 -24.93 25.63 18.52
N MET A 28 -23.96 24.73 18.30
CA MET A 28 -22.85 24.98 17.39
C MET A 28 -23.33 25.16 15.94
N LEU A 29 -24.19 24.26 15.45
CA LEU A 29 -24.73 24.35 14.09
C LEU A 29 -25.58 25.61 13.92
N ASN A 30 -26.38 25.98 14.92
CA ASN A 30 -27.21 27.19 14.90
C ASN A 30 -26.41 28.50 14.98
N SER A 31 -25.18 28.46 15.52
CA SER A 31 -24.29 29.62 15.62
C SER A 31 -23.25 29.69 14.50
N ALA A 32 -23.15 28.66 13.65
CA ALA A 32 -22.28 28.65 12.49
C ALA A 32 -22.77 29.65 11.44
N LYS A 33 -21.82 30.32 10.78
CA LYS A 33 -22.10 31.13 9.59
C LYS A 33 -22.65 30.23 8.48
N SER A 34 -23.57 30.76 7.68
CA SER A 34 -24.03 30.09 6.47
C SER A 34 -22.87 29.91 5.48
N LEU A 35 -22.97 28.91 4.59
CA LEU A 35 -21.98 28.70 3.54
C LEU A 35 -21.77 29.96 2.69
N GLU A 36 -22.86 30.67 2.36
CA GLU A 36 -22.81 31.91 1.59
C GLU A 36 -22.04 33.03 2.31
N GLU A 37 -22.21 33.15 3.63
CA GLU A 37 -21.45 34.11 4.45
C GLU A 37 -19.96 33.75 4.54
N VAL A 38 -19.65 32.45 4.65
CA VAL A 38 -18.27 31.96 4.71
C VAL A 38 -17.57 32.20 3.37
N GLN A 39 -18.21 31.88 2.25
CA GLN A 39 -17.68 32.09 0.90
C GLN A 39 -17.39 33.55 0.55
N LYS A 40 -18.04 34.50 1.23
CA LYS A 40 -17.81 35.96 1.07
C LYS A 40 -16.79 36.53 2.07
N SER A 41 -16.24 35.70 2.94
CA SER A 41 -15.30 36.12 3.99
C SER A 41 -13.88 35.62 3.69
N ASP A 42 -12.90 36.18 4.40
CA ASP A 42 -11.49 35.76 4.31
C ASP A 42 -11.23 34.35 4.88
N LEU A 43 -12.27 33.60 5.24
CA LEU A 43 -12.18 32.21 5.69
C LEU A 43 -12.28 31.20 4.55
N TRP A 44 -12.70 31.63 3.35
CA TRP A 44 -12.86 30.77 2.18
C TRP A 44 -11.89 31.17 1.07
N HIS A 45 -11.06 30.23 0.64
CA HIS A 45 -10.15 30.40 -0.48
C HIS A 45 -10.33 29.22 -1.44
N GLU A 46 -10.72 29.52 -2.68
CA GLU A 46 -10.79 28.53 -3.75
C GLU A 46 -9.43 28.47 -4.45
N MET A 47 -8.75 27.32 -4.35
CA MET A 47 -7.40 27.14 -4.88
C MET A 47 -7.37 27.06 -6.42
N GLY A 48 -8.46 26.56 -7.02
CA GLY A 48 -8.70 26.53 -8.46
C GLY A 48 -7.67 25.74 -9.28
N GLU A 49 -7.75 25.91 -10.61
CA GLU A 49 -6.92 25.17 -11.58
C GLU A 49 -5.42 25.40 -11.44
N SER A 50 -5.00 26.56 -10.91
CA SER A 50 -3.59 26.87 -10.69
C SER A 50 -2.94 25.95 -9.68
N PHE A 51 -3.65 25.60 -8.60
CA PHE A 51 -3.14 24.66 -7.61
C PHE A 51 -3.05 23.25 -8.17
N ASP A 52 -4.07 22.82 -8.92
CA ASP A 52 -4.01 21.53 -9.60
C ASP A 52 -2.82 21.44 -10.59
N GLN A 53 -2.48 22.55 -11.27
CA GLN A 53 -1.32 22.61 -12.16
C GLN A 53 0.00 22.55 -11.39
N GLU A 54 0.11 23.25 -10.26
CA GLU A 54 1.29 23.15 -9.38
C GLU A 54 1.52 21.72 -8.90
N TYR A 55 0.44 21.02 -8.53
CA TYR A 55 0.49 19.60 -8.18
C TYR A 55 0.94 18.73 -9.37
N ASN A 56 0.35 18.91 -10.55
CA ASN A 56 0.74 18.17 -11.76
C ASN A 56 2.22 18.39 -12.14
N ASP A 57 2.68 19.65 -12.14
CA ASP A 57 4.05 20.01 -12.49
C ASP A 57 5.08 19.50 -11.46
N MET A 58 4.68 19.39 -10.20
CA MET A 58 5.47 18.76 -9.16
C MET A 58 5.65 17.26 -9.46
N LEU A 59 4.58 16.55 -9.80
CA LEU A 59 4.64 15.11 -10.10
C LEU A 59 5.47 14.81 -11.36
N LEU A 60 5.31 15.61 -12.42
CA LEU A 60 6.07 15.42 -13.68
C LEU A 60 7.59 15.42 -13.48
N LYS A 61 8.10 16.09 -12.44
CA LYS A 61 9.54 16.10 -12.11
C LYS A 61 10.05 14.75 -11.56
N LEU A 62 9.14 13.87 -11.15
CA LEU A 62 9.46 12.55 -10.61
C LEU A 62 9.56 11.47 -11.69
N SER A 63 9.15 11.77 -12.93
CA SER A 63 9.33 10.90 -14.10
C SER A 63 10.82 10.60 -14.33
N ILE A 64 11.16 9.32 -14.41
CA ILE A 64 12.56 8.88 -14.60
C ILE A 64 12.84 8.72 -16.09
N ASN A 65 11.89 8.19 -16.87
CA ASN A 65 12.03 7.82 -18.27
C ASN A 65 10.95 8.46 -19.18
N PRO A 66 10.86 9.80 -19.24
CA PRO A 66 9.82 10.46 -20.05
C PRO A 66 9.95 10.16 -21.56
N GLU A 67 11.15 9.85 -22.04
CA GLU A 67 11.38 9.48 -23.45
C GLU A 67 10.81 8.10 -23.81
N ALA A 68 10.70 7.17 -22.85
CA ALA A 68 10.07 5.87 -23.09
C ALA A 68 8.57 6.07 -23.35
N ILE A 69 7.93 6.94 -22.57
CA ILE A 69 6.51 7.30 -22.74
C ILE A 69 6.27 7.89 -24.13
N LYS A 70 7.09 8.84 -24.57
CA LYS A 70 6.94 9.45 -25.92
C LYS A 70 7.00 8.43 -27.05
N LYS A 71 7.84 7.41 -26.93
CA LYS A 71 7.95 6.34 -27.94
C LYS A 71 6.80 5.34 -27.84
N GLN A 72 6.23 5.17 -26.65
CA GLN A 72 5.12 4.27 -26.34
C GLN A 72 3.83 5.05 -26.05
N LYS A 73 3.63 6.19 -26.72
CA LYS A 73 2.46 7.06 -26.53
C LYS A 73 1.14 6.34 -26.86
N ASP A 74 1.21 5.32 -27.71
CA ASP A 74 0.10 4.48 -28.13
C ASP A 74 -0.15 3.30 -27.16
N LEU A 75 0.61 3.19 -26.06
CA LEU A 75 0.35 2.22 -24.99
C LEU A 75 -1.05 2.46 -24.42
N ALA A 76 -1.86 1.42 -24.40
CA ALA A 76 -3.27 1.53 -24.07
C ALA A 76 -3.48 1.27 -22.58
N ILE A 77 -4.10 2.22 -21.88
CA ILE A 77 -4.33 2.18 -20.43
C ILE A 77 -5.84 2.22 -20.19
N ALA A 78 -6.39 1.18 -19.56
CA ALA A 78 -7.73 1.26 -18.98
C ALA A 78 -7.64 1.90 -17.59
N TYR A 79 -8.61 2.75 -17.25
CA TYR A 79 -8.65 3.43 -15.97
C TYR A 79 -10.05 3.44 -15.36
N THR A 80 -10.14 3.21 -14.06
CA THR A 80 -11.35 3.47 -13.28
C THR A 80 -11.04 4.23 -11.99
N PRO A 81 -11.72 5.36 -11.72
CA PRO A 81 -11.61 6.06 -10.46
C PRO A 81 -12.58 5.52 -9.39
N LEU A 82 -13.39 4.50 -9.70
CA LEU A 82 -14.40 3.93 -8.79
C LEU A 82 -15.33 4.99 -8.16
N HIS A 83 -15.81 5.94 -8.97
CA HIS A 83 -16.59 7.11 -8.53
C HIS A 83 -15.84 8.07 -7.58
N GLY A 84 -14.51 8.06 -7.62
CA GLY A 84 -13.62 8.81 -6.76
C GLY A 84 -13.12 10.14 -7.31
N THR A 85 -12.35 10.83 -6.46
CA THR A 85 -11.69 12.11 -6.75
C THR A 85 -10.52 11.97 -7.72
N GLY A 86 -9.97 10.77 -7.88
CA GLY A 86 -8.82 10.47 -8.73
C GLY A 86 -9.03 10.74 -10.22
N PHE A 87 -10.29 10.83 -10.68
CA PHE A 87 -10.61 10.96 -12.11
C PHE A 87 -9.85 12.10 -12.80
N LYS A 88 -10.02 13.32 -12.31
CA LYS A 88 -9.40 14.51 -12.91
C LYS A 88 -7.86 14.52 -12.82
N PRO A 89 -7.22 14.31 -11.65
CA PRO A 89 -5.77 14.37 -11.55
C PRO A 89 -5.07 13.23 -12.29
N VAL A 90 -5.62 12.01 -12.28
CA VAL A 90 -5.04 10.87 -13.03
C VAL A 90 -5.12 11.10 -14.54
N MET A 91 -6.27 11.54 -15.06
CA MET A 91 -6.38 11.84 -16.49
C MET A 91 -5.43 12.96 -16.91
N ARG A 92 -5.27 13.99 -16.08
CA ARG A 92 -4.36 15.11 -16.35
C ARG A 92 -2.89 14.68 -16.37
N ILE A 93 -2.44 13.87 -15.40
CA ILE A 93 -1.03 13.46 -15.35
C ILE A 93 -0.68 12.53 -16.51
N LEU A 94 -1.57 11.58 -16.86
CA LEU A 94 -1.35 10.67 -17.99
C LEU A 94 -1.33 11.41 -19.34
N ASP A 95 -2.22 12.40 -19.52
CA ASP A 95 -2.21 13.29 -20.69
C ASP A 95 -0.92 14.12 -20.74
N SER A 96 -0.51 14.70 -19.58
CA SER A 96 0.71 15.51 -19.48
C SER A 96 1.99 14.72 -19.77
N LEU A 97 2.03 13.43 -19.47
CA LEU A 97 3.12 12.52 -19.82
C LEU A 97 3.15 12.19 -21.33
N GLY A 98 2.01 12.31 -22.01
CA GLY A 98 1.87 12.12 -23.45
C GLY A 98 1.23 10.80 -23.88
N PHE A 99 0.49 10.11 -23.01
CA PHE A 99 -0.27 8.91 -23.41
C PHE A 99 -1.52 9.29 -24.21
N GLU A 100 -1.71 8.68 -25.39
CA GLU A 100 -2.80 9.00 -26.32
C GLU A 100 -4.00 8.03 -26.21
N HIS A 101 -3.84 6.90 -25.52
CA HIS A 101 -4.83 5.81 -25.47
C HIS A 101 -5.26 5.47 -24.04
N ILE A 102 -5.91 6.43 -23.38
CA ILE A 102 -6.47 6.27 -22.04
C ILE A 102 -7.99 6.02 -22.14
N TYR A 103 -8.43 4.86 -21.68
CA TYR A 103 -9.83 4.43 -21.73
C TYR A 103 -10.43 4.37 -20.33
N VAL A 104 -11.44 5.21 -20.08
CA VAL A 104 -12.05 5.31 -18.75
C VAL A 104 -13.34 4.51 -18.70
N VAL A 105 -13.56 3.79 -17.60
CA VAL A 105 -14.86 3.16 -17.29
C VAL A 105 -15.89 4.26 -17.06
N LYS A 106 -16.70 4.55 -18.07
CA LYS A 106 -17.62 5.69 -18.09
C LYS A 106 -18.63 5.64 -16.95
N GLU A 107 -19.10 4.45 -16.62
CA GLU A 107 -20.04 4.17 -15.54
C GLU A 107 -19.47 4.51 -14.17
N GLN A 108 -18.14 4.58 -14.02
CA GLN A 108 -17.42 4.85 -12.78
C GLN A 108 -16.69 6.20 -12.77
N ALA A 109 -16.73 6.96 -13.87
CA ALA A 109 -15.92 8.16 -14.04
C ALA A 109 -16.34 9.34 -13.15
N GLU A 110 -17.65 9.59 -13.05
CA GLU A 110 -18.18 10.73 -12.29
C GLU A 110 -18.29 10.42 -10.78
N PRO A 111 -17.94 11.38 -9.90
CA PRO A 111 -18.08 11.21 -8.47
C PRO A 111 -19.52 10.90 -8.05
N ASN A 112 -19.71 9.83 -7.28
CA ASN A 112 -21.01 9.41 -6.77
C ASN A 112 -20.87 8.70 -5.42
N GLY A 113 -21.38 9.34 -4.36
CA GLY A 113 -21.31 8.83 -2.99
C GLY A 113 -22.17 7.59 -2.70
N ASP A 114 -23.07 7.20 -3.61
CA ASP A 114 -23.84 5.95 -3.50
C ASP A 114 -23.11 4.75 -4.10
N PHE A 115 -21.96 4.96 -4.78
CA PHE A 115 -21.13 3.94 -5.42
C PHE A 115 -21.93 2.85 -6.18
N PRO A 116 -22.80 3.23 -7.14
CA PRO A 116 -23.82 2.35 -7.71
C PRO A 116 -23.27 1.10 -8.42
N THR A 117 -22.01 1.12 -8.83
CA THR A 117 -21.35 -0.01 -9.52
C THR A 117 -20.30 -0.71 -8.67
N ALA A 118 -19.91 -0.15 -7.53
CA ALA A 118 -18.86 -0.66 -6.66
C ALA A 118 -19.22 -0.40 -5.18
N PRO A 119 -20.18 -1.15 -4.60
CA PRO A 119 -20.63 -0.94 -3.21
C PRO A 119 -19.49 -0.97 -2.18
N TYR A 120 -18.41 -1.67 -2.50
CA TYR A 120 -17.14 -1.61 -1.79
C TYR A 120 -16.05 -1.16 -2.77
N PRO A 121 -15.83 0.15 -2.92
CA PRO A 121 -14.95 0.73 -3.95
C PRO A 121 -13.47 0.61 -3.55
N ASN A 122 -13.02 -0.61 -3.28
CA ASN A 122 -11.63 -0.91 -2.95
C ASN A 122 -10.95 -1.63 -4.13
N PRO A 123 -9.91 -1.05 -4.75
CA PRO A 123 -9.21 -1.68 -5.87
C PRO A 123 -8.38 -2.92 -5.49
N GLU A 124 -8.34 -3.33 -4.22
CA GLU A 124 -7.90 -4.67 -3.80
C GLU A 124 -8.94 -5.76 -4.17
N GLU A 125 -10.22 -5.40 -4.28
CA GLU A 125 -11.30 -6.34 -4.56
C GLU A 125 -11.45 -6.59 -6.06
N ARG A 126 -11.43 -7.87 -6.44
CA ARG A 126 -11.60 -8.29 -7.84
C ARG A 126 -12.91 -7.79 -8.46
N ASP A 127 -13.99 -7.78 -7.68
CA ASP A 127 -15.30 -7.33 -8.16
C ASP A 127 -15.32 -5.84 -8.49
N ALA A 128 -14.60 -5.00 -7.72
CA ALA A 128 -14.49 -3.57 -8.00
C ALA A 128 -13.72 -3.31 -9.30
N MET A 129 -12.72 -4.14 -9.62
CA MET A 129 -11.92 -4.02 -10.85
C MET A 129 -12.59 -4.60 -12.10
N LYS A 130 -13.65 -5.40 -11.96
CA LYS A 130 -14.24 -6.17 -13.06
C LYS A 130 -14.64 -5.34 -14.27
N MET A 131 -15.28 -4.18 -14.07
CA MET A 131 -15.66 -3.28 -15.18
C MET A 131 -14.43 -2.73 -15.90
N GLY A 132 -13.37 -2.42 -15.14
CA GLY A 132 -12.08 -1.99 -15.69
C GLY A 132 -11.40 -3.08 -16.51
N ILE A 133 -11.41 -4.34 -16.04
CA ILE A 133 -10.81 -5.47 -16.76
C ILE A 133 -11.57 -5.71 -18.06
N ASN A 134 -12.90 -5.70 -18.04
CA ASN A 134 -13.71 -5.84 -19.24
C ASN A 134 -13.40 -4.74 -20.28
N LEU A 135 -13.21 -3.49 -19.82
CA LEU A 135 -12.81 -2.39 -20.70
C LEU A 135 -11.39 -2.59 -21.24
N ALA A 136 -10.46 -3.07 -20.42
CA ALA A 136 -9.10 -3.38 -20.81
C ALA A 136 -9.04 -4.49 -21.87
N GLU A 137 -9.89 -5.51 -21.75
CA GLU A 137 -10.08 -6.55 -22.77
C GLU A 137 -10.68 -5.96 -24.06
N GLU A 138 -11.77 -5.19 -23.96
CA GLU A 138 -12.45 -4.58 -25.12
C GLU A 138 -11.53 -3.66 -25.93
N LYS A 139 -10.65 -2.92 -25.25
CA LYS A 139 -9.75 -1.94 -25.85
C LYS A 139 -8.36 -2.48 -26.14
N HIS A 140 -8.11 -3.76 -25.88
CA HIS A 140 -6.78 -4.35 -25.96
C HIS A 140 -5.74 -3.55 -25.16
N ALA A 141 -6.12 -3.04 -23.98
CA ALA A 141 -5.24 -2.25 -23.13
C ALA A 141 -4.10 -3.10 -22.55
N ASP A 142 -2.92 -2.54 -22.39
CA ASP A 142 -1.75 -3.22 -21.81
C ASP A 142 -1.88 -3.40 -20.30
N LEU A 143 -2.61 -2.49 -19.64
CA LEU A 143 -2.93 -2.56 -18.22
C LEU A 143 -4.23 -1.84 -17.88
N LEU A 144 -4.80 -2.22 -16.74
CA LEU A 144 -5.81 -1.50 -16.00
C LEU A 144 -5.18 -0.87 -14.76
N ILE A 145 -5.49 0.39 -14.51
CA ILE A 145 -5.22 1.07 -13.24
C ILE A 145 -6.56 1.44 -12.59
N ALA A 146 -6.66 1.24 -11.27
CA ALA A 146 -7.84 1.59 -10.50
C ALA A 146 -7.44 2.38 -9.24
N THR A 147 -8.14 3.46 -8.94
CA THR A 147 -7.94 4.24 -7.70
C THR A 147 -9.16 4.16 -6.80
N ASP A 148 -8.95 4.21 -5.48
CA ASP A 148 -10.04 4.31 -4.51
C ASP A 148 -10.65 5.72 -4.46
N PRO A 149 -11.79 5.92 -3.76
CA PRO A 149 -12.56 7.15 -3.84
C PRO A 149 -11.83 8.44 -3.44
N ASP A 150 -10.89 8.37 -2.51
CA ASP A 150 -10.03 9.48 -2.06
C ASP A 150 -8.68 9.53 -2.79
N ALA A 151 -8.41 8.58 -3.69
CA ALA A 151 -7.21 8.49 -4.51
C ALA A 151 -5.91 8.38 -3.71
N ASP A 152 -5.94 7.63 -2.62
CA ASP A 152 -4.76 7.30 -1.81
C ASP A 152 -4.24 5.87 -2.10
N ARG A 153 -5.01 5.05 -2.84
CA ARG A 153 -4.62 3.68 -3.23
C ARG A 153 -4.68 3.43 -4.72
N THR A 154 -3.86 2.49 -5.17
CA THR A 154 -3.77 2.09 -6.59
C THR A 154 -3.76 0.58 -6.77
N GLY A 155 -4.81 0.04 -7.35
CA GLY A 155 -4.84 -1.34 -7.86
C GLY A 155 -4.44 -1.40 -9.33
N VAL A 156 -3.86 -2.53 -9.73
CA VAL A 156 -3.42 -2.75 -11.11
C VAL A 156 -3.79 -4.16 -11.55
N ALA A 157 -4.31 -4.28 -12.76
CA ALA A 157 -4.32 -5.55 -13.49
C ALA A 157 -3.46 -5.41 -14.74
N VAL A 158 -2.55 -6.35 -14.96
CA VAL A 158 -1.60 -6.32 -16.09
C VAL A 158 -1.94 -7.42 -17.08
N ARG A 159 -1.80 -7.11 -18.37
CA ARG A 159 -1.88 -8.11 -19.43
C ARG A 159 -0.64 -9.01 -19.37
N THR A 160 -0.86 -10.32 -19.53
CA THR A 160 0.20 -11.32 -19.65
C THR A 160 0.53 -11.58 -21.12
N SER A 161 1.65 -12.27 -21.40
CA SER A 161 2.01 -12.68 -22.77
C SER A 161 0.96 -13.55 -23.46
N ASP A 162 0.11 -14.24 -22.68
CA ASP A 162 -0.95 -15.13 -23.16
C ASP A 162 -2.29 -14.40 -23.35
N ASP A 163 -2.28 -13.06 -23.33
CA ASP A 163 -3.42 -12.17 -23.53
C ASP A 163 -4.49 -12.20 -22.41
N ASP A 164 -4.15 -12.79 -21.25
CA ASP A 164 -4.98 -12.81 -20.04
C ASP A 164 -4.61 -11.68 -19.06
N PHE A 165 -5.51 -11.33 -18.14
CA PHE A 165 -5.26 -10.30 -17.12
C PHE A 165 -4.99 -10.88 -15.73
N VAL A 166 -3.90 -10.44 -15.13
CA VAL A 166 -3.56 -10.76 -13.74
C VAL A 166 -3.69 -9.50 -12.89
N VAL A 167 -4.61 -9.55 -11.93
CA VAL A 167 -4.68 -8.59 -10.82
C VAL A 167 -3.47 -8.80 -9.92
N LEU A 168 -2.66 -7.74 -9.76
CA LEU A 168 -1.49 -7.75 -8.92
C LEU A 168 -1.84 -7.45 -7.46
N THR A 169 -1.11 -8.05 -6.53
CA THR A 169 -1.22 -7.69 -5.10
C THR A 169 -0.48 -6.38 -4.82
N GLY A 170 -0.79 -5.70 -3.72
CA GLY A 170 -0.08 -4.48 -3.36
C GLY A 170 1.41 -4.67 -3.14
N ASN A 171 1.81 -5.83 -2.61
CA ASN A 171 3.23 -6.21 -2.55
C ASN A 171 3.87 -6.36 -3.93
N GLN A 172 3.19 -6.97 -4.90
CA GLN A 172 3.73 -7.14 -6.25
C GLN A 172 3.90 -5.80 -6.98
N ILE A 173 2.92 -4.90 -6.84
CA ILE A 173 3.00 -3.53 -7.37
C ILE A 173 4.12 -2.76 -6.66
N GLY A 174 4.22 -2.85 -5.33
CA GLY A 174 5.29 -2.23 -4.55
C GLY A 174 6.68 -2.71 -4.97
N LEU A 175 6.87 -4.02 -5.19
CA LEU A 175 8.13 -4.59 -5.68
C LEU A 175 8.48 -4.08 -7.08
N LEU A 176 7.50 -4.04 -7.99
CA LEU A 176 7.67 -3.51 -9.33
C LEU A 176 8.12 -2.04 -9.31
N ILE A 177 7.44 -1.19 -8.54
CA ILE A 177 7.78 0.23 -8.42
C ILE A 177 9.17 0.41 -7.78
N MET A 178 9.46 -0.33 -6.71
CA MET A 178 10.75 -0.26 -6.02
C MET A 178 11.91 -0.68 -6.92
N GLU A 179 11.81 -1.83 -7.60
CA GLU A 179 12.83 -2.29 -8.55
C GLU A 179 13.00 -1.28 -9.68
N TYR A 180 11.90 -0.76 -10.23
CA TYR A 180 11.95 0.24 -11.30
C TYR A 180 12.71 1.49 -10.89
N ILE A 181 12.30 2.13 -9.78
CA ILE A 181 12.92 3.38 -9.31
C ILE A 181 14.41 3.20 -9.06
N LEU A 182 14.78 2.15 -8.31
CA LEU A 182 16.17 1.93 -7.94
C LEU A 182 17.02 1.52 -9.15
N SER A 183 16.52 0.62 -10.00
CA SER A 183 17.27 0.15 -11.16
C SER A 183 17.48 1.24 -12.20
N GLU A 184 16.46 2.04 -12.52
CA GLU A 184 16.57 3.08 -13.55
C GLU A 184 17.41 4.26 -13.09
N LYS A 185 17.26 4.69 -11.82
CA LYS A 185 18.14 5.71 -11.24
C LYS A 185 19.59 5.24 -11.18
N ALA A 186 19.83 3.97 -10.81
CA ALA A 186 21.18 3.40 -10.78
C ALA A 186 21.80 3.33 -12.19
N LYS A 187 21.07 2.84 -13.19
CA LYS A 187 21.52 2.80 -14.60
C LYS A 187 21.91 4.18 -15.13
N LYS A 188 21.19 5.22 -14.72
CA LYS A 188 21.45 6.61 -15.12
C LYS A 188 22.52 7.31 -14.28
N GLY A 189 23.01 6.69 -13.21
CA GLY A 189 23.96 7.30 -12.28
C GLY A 189 23.37 8.47 -11.49
N ILE A 190 22.04 8.47 -11.27
CA ILE A 190 21.32 9.52 -10.53
C ILE A 190 20.68 8.99 -9.24
N LEU A 191 20.91 7.73 -8.88
CA LEU A 191 20.53 7.20 -7.57
C LEU A 191 21.45 7.83 -6.52
N PRO A 192 20.93 8.63 -5.58
CA PRO A 192 21.79 9.29 -4.59
C PRO A 192 22.50 8.28 -3.68
N GLU A 193 23.69 8.62 -3.21
CA GLU A 193 24.27 7.93 -2.06
C GLU A 193 23.35 8.11 -0.84
N LYS A 194 23.41 7.21 0.15
CA LYS A 194 22.51 7.22 1.31
C LYS A 194 21.01 7.21 0.94
N SER A 195 20.69 6.54 -0.16
CA SER A 195 19.30 6.30 -0.53
C SER A 195 18.63 5.37 0.48
N PHE A 196 17.36 5.62 0.79
CA PHE A 196 16.55 4.70 1.60
C PHE A 196 15.13 4.52 1.03
N CYS A 197 14.56 3.36 1.31
CA CYS A 197 13.16 3.04 1.09
C CYS A 197 12.50 2.66 2.41
N VAL A 198 11.17 2.79 2.47
CA VAL A 198 10.40 2.45 3.68
C VAL A 198 9.23 1.54 3.31
N THR A 199 8.98 0.51 4.11
CA THR A 199 7.80 -0.35 3.96
C THR A 199 7.28 -0.78 5.33
N THR A 200 6.21 -1.56 5.39
CA THR A 200 5.65 -2.01 6.67
C THR A 200 6.19 -3.37 7.09
N ILE A 201 6.14 -3.66 8.39
CA ILE A 201 6.46 -4.97 8.95
C ILE A 201 5.59 -6.11 8.39
N VAL A 202 4.46 -5.79 7.75
CA VAL A 202 3.54 -6.76 7.12
C VAL A 202 3.51 -6.67 5.58
N SER A 203 4.45 -5.94 5.00
CA SER A 203 4.73 -5.93 3.56
C SER A 203 5.81 -6.96 3.19
N SER A 204 5.96 -7.19 1.88
CA SER A 204 6.85 -8.21 1.31
C SER A 204 8.29 -8.10 1.80
N LYS A 205 8.90 -9.25 2.15
CA LYS A 205 10.31 -9.33 2.54
C LYS A 205 11.27 -9.42 1.35
N LEU A 206 10.78 -9.61 0.12
CA LEU A 206 11.63 -9.50 -1.07
C LEU A 206 12.19 -8.09 -1.27
N THR A 207 11.52 -7.08 -0.72
CA THR A 207 12.01 -5.68 -0.69
C THR A 207 13.42 -5.57 -0.11
N LYS A 208 13.79 -6.42 0.87
CA LYS A 208 15.14 -6.49 1.45
C LYS A 208 16.19 -6.85 0.41
N LYS A 209 15.88 -7.82 -0.46
CA LYS A 209 16.77 -8.25 -1.53
C LYS A 209 16.89 -7.18 -2.63
N VAL A 210 15.77 -6.53 -2.96
CA VAL A 210 15.74 -5.40 -3.91
C VAL A 210 16.61 -4.25 -3.41
N ALA A 211 16.38 -3.77 -2.18
CA ALA A 211 17.15 -2.67 -1.57
C ALA A 211 18.66 -2.98 -1.53
N ALA A 212 19.02 -4.17 -1.05
CA ALA A 212 20.41 -4.61 -0.94
C ALA A 212 21.12 -4.65 -2.30
N ASN A 213 20.43 -5.04 -3.38
CA ASN A 213 21.00 -5.07 -4.73
C ASN A 213 21.42 -3.68 -5.25
N TYR A 214 20.84 -2.61 -4.72
CA TYR A 214 21.14 -1.23 -5.11
C TYR A 214 21.88 -0.43 -4.03
N HIS A 215 22.36 -1.08 -2.97
CA HIS A 215 22.99 -0.44 -1.82
C HIS A 215 22.11 0.67 -1.18
N THR A 216 20.81 0.47 -1.24
CA THR A 216 19.78 1.34 -0.65
C THR A 216 19.39 0.77 0.71
N ASP A 217 19.25 1.62 1.72
CA ASP A 217 18.74 1.19 3.02
C ASP A 217 17.23 0.89 2.96
N LEU A 218 16.75 -0.03 3.79
CA LEU A 218 15.34 -0.37 3.89
C LEU A 218 14.89 -0.37 5.34
N THR A 219 13.90 0.46 5.65
CA THR A 219 13.28 0.50 6.97
C THR A 219 11.91 -0.13 6.94
N GLU A 220 11.66 -1.06 7.86
CA GLU A 220 10.35 -1.66 8.10
C GLU A 220 9.69 -0.97 9.30
N VAL A 221 8.61 -0.24 9.07
CA VAL A 221 7.84 0.47 10.11
C VAL A 221 6.52 -0.25 10.41
N LEU A 222 5.80 0.20 11.44
CA LEU A 222 4.44 -0.29 11.69
C LEU A 222 3.48 0.16 10.58
N THR A 223 2.35 -0.55 10.45
CA THR A 223 1.27 -0.14 9.53
C THR A 223 0.71 1.24 9.87
N GLY A 224 0.33 1.96 8.81
CA GLY A 224 -0.09 3.36 8.83
C GLY A 224 0.97 4.25 8.18
N PHE A 225 0.60 4.91 7.09
CA PHE A 225 1.49 5.74 6.29
C PHE A 225 2.18 6.88 7.06
N LYS A 226 1.61 7.33 8.18
CA LYS A 226 2.27 8.26 9.11
C LYS A 226 3.68 7.80 9.53
N ASN A 227 3.89 6.50 9.72
CA ASN A 227 5.20 5.99 10.15
C ASN A 227 6.20 6.03 8.99
N ILE A 228 5.72 5.98 7.73
CA ILE A 228 6.56 6.20 6.54
C ILE A 228 6.89 7.69 6.41
N ALA A 229 5.89 8.56 6.60
CA ALA A 229 6.08 10.01 6.58
C ALA A 229 7.07 10.50 7.66
N GLU A 230 7.03 9.91 8.85
CA GLU A 230 7.97 10.18 9.94
C GLU A 230 9.42 9.88 9.52
N GLN A 231 9.66 8.76 8.84
CA GLN A 231 11.00 8.43 8.33
C GLN A 231 11.48 9.43 7.26
N ILE A 232 10.58 9.94 6.41
CA ILE A 232 10.91 11.00 5.44
C ILE A 232 11.32 12.27 6.19
N LEU A 233 10.53 12.68 7.19
CA LEU A 233 10.80 13.87 7.99
C LEU A 233 12.14 13.75 8.73
N GLU A 234 12.40 12.62 9.38
CA GLU A 234 13.59 12.43 10.22
C GLU A 234 14.88 12.30 9.39
N ARG A 235 14.83 11.50 8.31
CA ARG A 235 16.05 11.08 7.59
C ARG A 235 16.33 11.88 6.32
N ASP A 236 15.29 12.36 5.63
CA ASP A 236 15.43 13.15 4.40
C ASP A 236 15.39 14.65 4.69
N GLU A 237 14.32 15.15 5.31
CA GLU A 237 14.16 16.59 5.53
C GLU A 237 15.09 17.15 6.62
N ASN A 238 15.14 16.46 7.76
CA ASN A 238 15.98 16.85 8.90
C ASN A 238 17.35 16.15 8.91
N GLY A 239 17.54 15.15 8.04
CA GLY A 239 18.73 14.32 7.94
C GLY A 239 19.55 14.58 6.69
N ASP A 240 20.37 13.59 6.32
CA ASP A 240 21.23 13.65 5.13
C ASP A 240 21.10 12.41 4.23
N GLU A 241 20.00 11.69 4.37
CA GLU A 241 19.64 10.53 3.58
C GLU A 241 18.58 10.91 2.54
N HIS A 242 18.33 10.03 1.56
CA HIS A 242 17.50 10.38 0.41
C HIS A 242 16.40 9.35 0.14
N PHE A 243 15.16 9.72 0.42
CA PHE A 243 13.98 8.89 0.24
C PHE A 243 13.77 8.57 -1.25
N GLN A 244 13.63 7.28 -1.57
CA GLN A 244 13.36 6.84 -2.94
C GLN A 244 11.93 6.32 -3.12
N PHE A 245 11.40 5.60 -2.13
CA PHE A 245 10.10 4.96 -2.24
C PHE A 245 9.55 4.50 -0.89
N GLY A 246 8.23 4.64 -0.71
CA GLY A 246 7.50 4.21 0.47
C GLY A 246 6.22 3.48 0.08
N PHE A 247 5.94 2.33 0.69
CA PHE A 247 4.67 1.63 0.41
C PHE A 247 4.15 0.74 1.55
N GLU A 248 2.85 0.48 1.50
CA GLU A 248 2.15 -0.53 2.29
C GLU A 248 1.53 -1.59 1.38
N GLU A 249 1.42 -2.83 1.88
CA GLU A 249 0.83 -3.96 1.16
C GLU A 249 -0.65 -3.74 0.80
N SER A 250 -1.32 -2.82 1.51
CA SER A 250 -2.68 -2.33 1.30
C SER A 250 -2.78 -1.33 0.15
N ILE A 251 -1.99 -1.54 -0.91
CA ILE A 251 -1.97 -0.81 -2.17
C ILE A 251 -1.75 0.71 -2.07
N GLY A 252 -1.04 1.16 -1.04
CA GLY A 252 -0.67 2.56 -0.83
C GLY A 252 0.80 2.81 -1.16
N TYR A 253 1.09 3.79 -2.01
CA TYR A 253 2.44 4.08 -2.50
C TYR A 253 2.74 5.57 -2.47
N LEU A 254 3.99 5.93 -2.24
CA LEU A 254 4.50 7.30 -2.37
C LEU A 254 5.86 7.30 -3.05
N VAL A 255 5.99 8.18 -4.04
CA VAL A 255 7.25 8.50 -4.71
C VAL A 255 7.47 10.01 -4.58
N GLY A 256 8.70 10.40 -4.21
CA GLY A 256 9.04 11.79 -3.93
C GLY A 256 8.68 12.25 -2.52
N THR A 257 9.07 13.48 -2.20
CA THR A 257 9.00 14.07 -0.84
C THR A 257 8.21 15.37 -0.82
N ASN A 258 7.29 15.60 -1.76
CA ASN A 258 6.43 16.78 -1.74
C ASN A 258 5.08 16.56 -1.04
N VAL A 259 4.68 15.29 -0.86
CA VAL A 259 3.47 14.84 -0.15
C VAL A 259 3.89 13.88 0.96
N ARG A 260 3.11 13.76 2.04
CA ARG A 260 3.39 12.90 3.22
C ARG A 260 2.30 11.85 3.47
N ASP A 261 1.52 11.55 2.45
CA ASP A 261 0.53 10.46 2.46
C ASP A 261 0.68 9.66 1.17
N LYS A 262 -0.05 8.54 1.09
CA LYS A 262 -0.15 7.76 -0.13
C LYS A 262 -0.76 8.62 -1.23
N ASP A 263 -0.28 8.43 -2.45
CA ASP A 263 -0.68 9.24 -3.59
C ASP A 263 -0.89 8.33 -4.81
N ALA A 264 -2.15 8.10 -5.16
CA ALA A 264 -2.49 7.24 -6.28
C ALA A 264 -2.16 7.87 -7.64
N VAL A 265 -2.03 9.20 -7.71
CA VAL A 265 -1.72 9.93 -8.95
C VAL A 265 -0.25 9.72 -9.31
N VAL A 266 0.65 9.87 -8.34
CA VAL A 266 2.08 9.59 -8.56
C VAL A 266 2.33 8.10 -8.77
N ALA A 267 1.62 7.22 -8.05
CA ALA A 267 1.69 5.78 -8.28
C ALA A 267 1.26 5.42 -9.70
N THR A 268 0.13 5.96 -10.17
CA THR A 268 -0.36 5.78 -11.54
C THR A 268 0.65 6.27 -12.58
N MET A 269 1.23 7.45 -12.36
CA MET A 269 2.26 8.03 -13.23
C MET A 269 3.46 7.09 -13.39
N ILE A 270 3.98 6.56 -12.29
CA ILE A 270 5.14 5.68 -12.29
C ILE A 270 4.81 4.31 -12.88
N ILE A 271 3.63 3.74 -12.58
CA ILE A 271 3.18 2.46 -13.14
C ILE A 271 3.01 2.55 -14.66
N ALA A 272 2.45 3.66 -15.17
CA ALA A 272 2.32 3.88 -16.60
C ALA A 272 3.70 4.04 -17.29
N GLU A 273 4.62 4.78 -16.67
CA GLU A 273 6.00 4.91 -17.16
C GLU A 273 6.73 3.56 -17.18
N MET A 274 6.55 2.73 -16.14
CA MET A 274 7.09 1.37 -16.08
C MET A 274 6.55 0.50 -17.22
N ALA A 275 5.26 0.61 -17.53
CA ALA A 275 4.66 -0.11 -18.65
C ALA A 275 5.29 0.31 -19.98
N ALA A 276 5.51 1.61 -20.18
CA ALA A 276 6.20 2.13 -21.37
C ALA A 276 7.64 1.61 -21.48
N VAL A 277 8.40 1.60 -20.37
CA VAL A 277 9.76 1.05 -20.35
C VAL A 277 9.77 -0.46 -20.63
N ALA A 278 8.81 -1.22 -20.08
CA ALA A 278 8.67 -2.64 -20.39
C ALA A 278 8.35 -2.87 -21.88
N ALA A 279 7.48 -2.05 -22.46
CA ALA A 279 7.11 -2.14 -23.87
C ALA A 279 8.29 -1.84 -24.81
N GLU A 280 9.21 -0.93 -24.46
CA GLU A 280 10.46 -0.74 -25.23
C GLU A 280 11.33 -2.00 -25.29
N GLU A 281 11.23 -2.87 -24.29
CA GLU A 281 11.91 -4.16 -24.25
C GLU A 281 11.08 -5.31 -24.86
N ASN A 282 9.92 -5.00 -25.47
CA ASN A 282 8.92 -5.98 -25.94
C ASN A 282 8.43 -6.92 -24.82
N LYS A 283 8.25 -6.36 -23.62
CA LYS A 283 7.78 -7.06 -22.43
C LYS A 283 6.53 -6.41 -21.87
N THR A 284 5.71 -7.21 -21.20
CA THR A 284 4.62 -6.73 -20.36
C THR A 284 5.14 -6.36 -18.97
N LEU A 285 4.34 -5.63 -18.18
CA LEU A 285 4.62 -5.47 -16.75
C LEU A 285 4.61 -6.80 -15.98
N TYR A 286 3.84 -7.79 -16.45
CA TYR A 286 3.86 -9.12 -15.85
C TYR A 286 5.22 -9.79 -16.04
N ASP A 287 5.81 -9.68 -17.24
CA ASP A 287 7.15 -10.23 -17.51
C ASP A 287 8.20 -9.57 -16.60
N LYS A 288 8.11 -8.25 -16.38
CA LYS A 288 8.97 -7.54 -15.42
C LYS A 288 8.82 -8.07 -13.98
N LEU A 289 7.59 -8.42 -13.57
CA LEU A 289 7.36 -9.03 -12.26
C LEU A 289 8.00 -10.43 -12.18
N ILE A 290 7.89 -11.22 -13.26
CA ILE A 290 8.54 -12.53 -13.33
C ILE A 290 10.07 -12.39 -13.24
N GLU A 291 10.68 -11.42 -13.92
CA GLU A 291 12.12 -11.15 -13.82
C GLU A 291 12.57 -10.80 -12.39
N ILE A 292 11.77 -10.02 -11.65
CA ILE A 292 12.02 -9.74 -10.23
C ILE A 292 12.01 -11.04 -9.42
N PHE A 293 11.02 -11.91 -9.65
CA PHE A 293 10.96 -13.18 -8.94
C PHE A 293 12.08 -14.15 -9.32
N GLU A 294 12.48 -14.21 -10.58
CA GLU A 294 13.63 -15.01 -11.01
C GLU A 294 14.94 -14.49 -10.40
N LYS A 295 15.09 -13.18 -10.24
CA LYS A 295 16.28 -12.54 -9.67
C LYS A 295 16.38 -12.69 -8.16
N TYR A 296 15.27 -12.56 -7.42
CA TYR A 296 15.28 -12.47 -5.96
C TYR A 296 14.59 -13.65 -5.25
N GLY A 297 13.96 -14.56 -5.99
CA GLY A 297 13.09 -15.62 -5.48
C GLY A 297 11.62 -15.27 -5.60
N TYR A 298 10.77 -16.30 -5.62
CA TYR A 298 9.33 -16.18 -5.75
C TYR A 298 8.68 -15.90 -4.40
N ALA A 299 7.70 -14.99 -4.39
CA ALA A 299 6.86 -14.70 -3.23
C ALA A 299 5.47 -15.30 -3.39
N SER A 300 5.00 -15.98 -2.34
CA SER A 300 3.62 -16.41 -2.16
C SER A 300 3.08 -15.77 -0.89
N GLU A 301 2.29 -14.72 -1.07
CA GLU A 301 1.84 -13.83 0.00
C GLU A 301 0.31 -13.73 0.02
N LEU A 302 -0.25 -13.63 1.22
CA LEU A 302 -1.70 -13.54 1.39
C LEU A 302 -2.07 -12.81 2.69
N THR A 303 -3.11 -11.99 2.61
CA THR A 303 -3.78 -11.43 3.79
C THR A 303 -5.14 -12.10 3.95
N VAL A 304 -5.40 -12.67 5.12
CA VAL A 304 -6.69 -13.23 5.51
C VAL A 304 -7.33 -12.31 6.54
N SER A 305 -8.55 -11.86 6.28
CA SER A 305 -9.33 -11.03 7.21
C SER A 305 -10.48 -11.83 7.81
N LEU A 306 -10.41 -12.12 9.10
CA LEU A 306 -11.46 -12.83 9.85
C LEU A 306 -12.36 -11.81 10.53
N GLN A 307 -13.56 -11.62 10.00
CA GLN A 307 -14.55 -10.69 10.56
C GLN A 307 -15.33 -11.35 11.70
N ARG A 308 -15.63 -10.55 12.73
CA ARG A 308 -16.55 -10.88 13.82
C ARG A 308 -17.55 -9.74 14.01
N GLU A 309 -18.66 -10.00 14.69
CA GLU A 309 -19.73 -9.02 14.82
C GLU A 309 -19.81 -8.41 16.23
N GLY A 310 -19.94 -7.09 16.26
CA GLY A 310 -20.23 -6.33 17.47
C GLY A 310 -19.22 -6.48 18.61
N ILE A 311 -19.65 -6.14 19.81
CA ILE A 311 -18.82 -6.13 21.02
C ILE A 311 -18.29 -7.53 21.34
N LYS A 312 -19.11 -8.57 21.17
CA LYS A 312 -18.70 -9.97 21.36
C LYS A 312 -17.55 -10.35 20.43
N GLY A 313 -17.60 -9.90 19.17
CA GLY A 313 -16.52 -10.10 18.22
C GLY A 313 -15.21 -9.44 18.66
N ALA A 314 -15.28 -8.21 19.16
CA ALA A 314 -14.12 -7.52 19.71
C ALA A 314 -13.54 -8.25 20.93
N GLU A 315 -14.38 -8.78 21.83
CA GLU A 315 -13.96 -9.58 22.98
C GLU A 315 -13.29 -10.90 22.56
N GLN A 316 -13.85 -11.61 21.57
CA GLN A 316 -13.25 -12.82 20.99
C GLN A 316 -11.84 -12.54 20.45
N ILE A 317 -11.69 -11.45 19.70
CA ILE A 317 -10.41 -11.02 19.13
C ILE A 317 -9.41 -10.67 20.23
N ALA A 318 -9.82 -9.89 21.22
CA ALA A 318 -8.97 -9.53 22.36
C ALA A 318 -8.52 -10.77 23.14
N ASN A 319 -9.43 -11.74 23.35
CA ASN A 319 -9.10 -13.00 24.00
C ASN A 319 -8.12 -13.85 23.17
N ALA A 320 -8.32 -13.95 21.85
CA ALA A 320 -7.40 -14.68 20.97
C ALA A 320 -5.98 -14.08 21.04
N MET A 321 -5.84 -12.76 20.94
CA MET A 321 -4.54 -12.10 21.07
C MET A 321 -3.92 -12.29 22.45
N ARG A 322 -4.71 -12.26 23.52
CA ARG A 322 -4.24 -12.55 24.88
C ARG A 322 -3.69 -13.98 24.98
N VAL A 323 -4.43 -14.97 24.48
CA VAL A 323 -4.01 -16.38 24.53
C VAL A 323 -2.73 -16.61 23.73
N LEU A 324 -2.63 -16.03 22.52
CA LEU A 324 -1.38 -16.09 21.74
C LEU A 324 -0.23 -15.41 22.47
N ARG A 325 -0.47 -14.30 23.17
CA ARG A 325 0.60 -13.57 23.86
C ARG A 325 1.12 -14.30 25.10
N GLU A 326 0.23 -14.99 25.83
CA GLU A 326 0.55 -15.81 27.00
C GLU A 326 1.38 -17.05 26.65
N ASP A 327 1.09 -17.68 25.51
CA ASP A 327 1.85 -18.82 24.98
C ASP A 327 2.02 -18.65 23.47
N LYS A 328 3.12 -17.95 23.10
CA LYS A 328 3.38 -17.49 21.73
C LYS A 328 3.50 -18.63 20.72
N LEU A 329 3.87 -19.83 21.15
CA LEU A 329 3.98 -21.01 20.29
C LEU A 329 2.76 -21.93 20.35
N LYS A 330 1.74 -21.59 21.14
CA LYS A 330 0.52 -22.38 21.25
C LYS A 330 -0.14 -22.54 19.88
N GLY A 331 -0.35 -23.79 19.49
CA GLY A 331 -0.90 -24.13 18.18
C GLY A 331 0.05 -23.98 16.98
N PHE A 332 1.29 -23.51 17.21
CA PHE A 332 2.29 -23.28 16.16
C PHE A 332 3.57 -24.12 16.33
N ALA A 333 3.62 -25.03 17.31
CA ALA A 333 4.82 -25.81 17.63
C ALA A 333 5.37 -26.70 16.48
N GLY A 334 4.58 -26.97 15.43
CA GLY A 334 5.02 -27.68 14.24
C GLY A 334 5.60 -26.80 13.14
N LEU A 335 5.56 -25.47 13.31
CA LEU A 335 6.07 -24.51 12.34
C LEU A 335 7.54 -24.17 12.68
N PRO A 336 8.41 -23.95 11.67
CA PRO A 336 9.83 -23.64 11.86
C PRO A 336 10.04 -22.18 12.29
N ILE A 337 9.42 -21.76 13.39
CA ILE A 337 9.51 -20.39 13.90
C ILE A 337 10.87 -20.20 14.57
N THR A 338 11.58 -19.16 14.16
CA THR A 338 12.92 -18.81 14.64
C THR A 338 12.89 -17.57 15.53
N ILE A 339 12.06 -16.58 15.21
CA ILE A 339 11.94 -15.32 15.96
C ILE A 339 10.46 -14.97 16.15
N ILE A 340 10.11 -14.49 17.34
CA ILE A 340 8.79 -13.93 17.62
C ILE A 340 8.93 -12.48 18.09
N LYS A 341 8.24 -11.57 17.41
CA LYS A 341 8.17 -10.14 17.74
C LYS A 341 6.78 -9.83 18.28
N ASP A 342 6.73 -9.36 19.51
CA ASP A 342 5.52 -8.83 20.14
C ASP A 342 5.68 -7.32 20.29
N PHE A 343 5.07 -6.59 19.38
CA PHE A 343 5.18 -5.13 19.35
C PHE A 343 4.37 -4.49 20.48
N GLN A 344 3.50 -5.22 21.19
CA GLN A 344 2.75 -4.66 22.30
C GLN A 344 3.59 -4.69 23.59
N GLU A 345 4.22 -5.83 23.87
CA GLU A 345 5.13 -5.99 25.02
C GLU A 345 6.54 -5.43 24.75
N ASN A 346 6.77 -5.01 23.51
CA ASN A 346 8.04 -4.52 22.99
C ASN A 346 9.15 -5.58 23.10
N ASP A 347 8.85 -6.85 22.78
CA ASP A 347 9.78 -7.97 22.96
C ASP A 347 10.06 -8.69 21.62
N ILE A 348 11.34 -8.98 21.35
CA ILE A 348 11.81 -9.82 20.26
C ILE A 348 12.52 -11.03 20.87
N ALA A 349 11.91 -12.21 20.75
CA ALA A 349 12.48 -13.47 21.22
C ALA A 349 13.12 -14.23 20.05
N ASP A 350 14.44 -14.44 20.13
CA ASP A 350 15.20 -15.34 19.26
C ASP A 350 15.19 -16.74 19.88
N LEU A 351 14.40 -17.64 19.28
CA LEU A 351 14.20 -18.99 19.80
C LEU A 351 15.41 -19.90 19.55
N ILE A 352 16.27 -19.54 18.59
CA ILE A 352 17.49 -20.30 18.26
C ILE A 352 18.58 -20.01 19.30
N LYS A 353 18.73 -18.74 19.68
CA LYS A 353 19.71 -18.32 20.70
C LYS A 353 19.18 -18.43 22.13
N GLY A 354 17.86 -18.46 22.31
CA GLY A 354 17.23 -18.40 23.63
C GLY A 354 17.37 -17.01 24.28
N GLU A 355 17.41 -15.95 23.47
CA GLU A 355 17.62 -14.57 23.90
C GLU A 355 16.37 -13.72 23.62
N THR A 356 16.11 -12.76 24.49
CA THR A 356 15.04 -11.76 24.29
C THR A 356 15.62 -10.36 24.38
N GLN A 357 15.31 -9.53 23.40
CA GLN A 357 15.66 -8.11 23.36
C GLN A 357 14.42 -7.24 23.17
N LYS A 358 14.55 -5.92 23.36
CA LYS A 358 13.47 -4.99 23.07
C LYS A 358 13.33 -4.76 21.56
N ALA A 359 12.10 -4.56 21.09
CA ALA A 359 11.90 -4.06 19.73
C ALA A 359 12.23 -2.56 19.68
N ASP A 360 12.58 -2.10 18.48
CA ASP A 360 12.91 -0.70 18.20
C ASP A 360 11.81 -0.08 17.33
N LEU A 361 10.56 -0.27 17.74
CA LEU A 361 9.36 0.27 17.10
C LEU A 361 8.32 0.66 18.17
N PRO A 362 7.40 1.59 17.86
CA PRO A 362 6.31 1.96 18.77
C PRO A 362 5.45 0.75 19.20
N GLN A 363 4.69 0.92 20.28
CA GLN A 363 3.80 -0.16 20.71
C GLN A 363 2.64 -0.37 19.74
N SER A 364 2.38 -1.63 19.37
CA SER A 364 1.25 -2.00 18.53
C SER A 364 0.77 -3.41 18.84
N ASN A 365 -0.55 -3.67 18.75
CA ASN A 365 -1.10 -4.99 18.99
C ASN A 365 -0.86 -5.91 17.79
N VAL A 366 0.38 -6.36 17.63
CA VAL A 366 0.83 -7.20 16.53
C VAL A 366 1.78 -8.27 17.08
N LEU A 367 1.52 -9.52 16.71
CA LEU A 367 2.46 -10.62 16.88
C LEU A 367 2.99 -10.99 15.50
N LEU A 368 4.31 -10.96 15.31
CA LEU A 368 4.98 -11.36 14.08
C LEU A 368 5.90 -12.53 14.35
N TYR A 369 5.76 -13.58 13.56
CA TYR A 369 6.49 -14.83 13.64
C TYR A 369 7.37 -14.94 12.40
N GLN A 370 8.69 -14.84 12.59
CA GLN A 370 9.65 -15.11 11.52
C GLN A 370 10.02 -16.59 11.56
N MET A 371 10.14 -17.17 10.39
CA MET A 371 10.56 -18.55 10.17
C MET A 371 11.94 -18.56 9.51
N GLU A 372 12.30 -19.66 8.87
CA GLU A 372 13.55 -19.77 8.12
C GLU A 372 13.59 -18.76 6.94
N ASP A 373 14.79 -18.26 6.65
CA ASP A 373 15.07 -17.30 5.59
C ASP A 373 14.23 -16.01 5.66
N LEU A 374 13.29 -15.85 4.73
CA LEU A 374 12.39 -14.70 4.64
C LEU A 374 10.96 -15.03 5.07
N ASP A 375 10.65 -16.29 5.36
CA ASP A 375 9.29 -16.75 5.63
C ASP A 375 8.75 -16.15 6.93
N TRP A 376 7.47 -15.76 6.94
CA TRP A 376 6.86 -15.13 8.09
C TRP A 376 5.33 -15.17 8.06
N PHE A 377 4.74 -14.96 9.23
CA PHE A 377 3.35 -14.54 9.35
C PHE A 377 3.16 -13.55 10.49
N ALA A 378 2.08 -12.78 10.45
CA ALA A 378 1.70 -11.87 11.52
C ALA A 378 0.20 -11.93 11.81
N VAL A 379 -0.15 -11.69 13.06
CA VAL A 379 -1.53 -11.63 13.55
C VAL A 379 -1.76 -10.25 14.17
N ARG A 380 -2.76 -9.52 13.66
CA ARG A 380 -3.04 -8.13 14.04
C ARG A 380 -4.55 -7.84 14.03
N PRO A 381 -5.15 -7.39 15.15
CA PRO A 381 -6.49 -6.83 15.14
C PRO A 381 -6.57 -5.54 14.31
N SER A 382 -7.70 -5.32 13.64
CA SER A 382 -8.03 -4.01 13.10
C SER A 382 -8.37 -3.04 14.24
N GLY A 383 -8.00 -1.77 14.08
CA GLY A 383 -8.32 -0.71 15.05
C GLY A 383 -9.71 -0.11 14.89
N THR A 384 -10.34 -0.27 13.73
CA THR A 384 -11.61 0.39 13.37
C THR A 384 -12.80 -0.56 13.31
N GLU A 385 -12.55 -1.85 13.06
CA GLU A 385 -13.59 -2.85 12.89
C GLU A 385 -13.22 -4.12 13.68
N PRO A 386 -14.19 -4.91 14.15
CA PRO A 386 -13.96 -6.22 14.77
C PRO A 386 -13.49 -7.25 13.74
N LYS A 387 -12.27 -7.05 13.21
CA LYS A 387 -11.60 -7.92 12.23
C LYS A 387 -10.22 -8.30 12.77
N LEU A 388 -9.86 -9.58 12.68
CA LEU A 388 -8.50 -10.05 12.92
C LEU A 388 -7.83 -10.35 11.59
N LYS A 389 -6.71 -9.69 11.30
CA LYS A 389 -5.94 -9.91 10.07
C LYS A 389 -4.78 -10.85 10.33
N ILE A 390 -4.59 -11.80 9.42
CA ILE A 390 -3.46 -12.72 9.35
C ILE A 390 -2.72 -12.42 8.05
N TYR A 391 -1.46 -12.02 8.16
CA TYR A 391 -0.58 -11.78 7.02
C TYR A 391 0.39 -12.94 6.90
N LEU A 392 0.62 -13.40 5.68
CA LEU A 392 1.43 -14.57 5.37
C LEU A 392 2.37 -14.21 4.23
N GLY A 393 3.65 -14.54 4.37
CA GLY A 393 4.62 -14.41 3.29
C GLY A 393 5.61 -15.56 3.30
N PHE A 394 5.60 -16.35 2.23
CA PHE A 394 6.47 -17.50 2.04
C PHE A 394 7.24 -17.37 0.73
N TYR A 395 8.52 -17.66 0.79
CA TYR A 395 9.48 -17.39 -0.27
C TYR A 395 10.33 -18.62 -0.56
N ASP A 396 10.72 -18.76 -1.82
CA ASP A 396 11.60 -19.82 -2.28
C ASP A 396 12.20 -19.47 -3.65
N GLU A 397 13.26 -20.15 -4.07
CA GLU A 397 13.77 -20.04 -5.44
C GLU A 397 12.81 -20.70 -6.46
N SER A 398 11.97 -21.63 -6.00
CA SER A 398 10.94 -22.27 -6.80
C SER A 398 9.55 -21.69 -6.51
N LYS A 399 8.88 -21.20 -7.56
CA LYS A 399 7.47 -20.76 -7.51
C LYS A 399 6.54 -21.80 -6.89
N GLU A 400 6.74 -23.08 -7.23
CA GLU A 400 5.91 -24.17 -6.74
C GLU A 400 6.13 -24.41 -5.24
N VAL A 401 7.38 -24.37 -4.78
CA VAL A 401 7.70 -24.57 -3.36
C VAL A 401 7.17 -23.41 -2.52
N ALA A 402 7.39 -22.15 -2.92
CA ALA A 402 6.84 -20.98 -2.23
C ALA A 402 5.31 -21.08 -2.10
N LYS A 403 4.63 -21.49 -3.18
CA LYS A 403 3.18 -21.69 -3.18
C LYS A 403 2.75 -22.82 -2.23
N ASN A 404 3.43 -23.96 -2.27
CA ASN A 404 3.10 -25.11 -1.43
C ASN A 404 3.28 -24.77 0.06
N LYS A 405 4.34 -24.03 0.43
CA LYS A 405 4.53 -23.49 1.78
C LYS A 405 3.34 -22.65 2.23
N LEU A 406 2.89 -21.71 1.38
CA LEU A 406 1.71 -20.88 1.68
C LEU A 406 0.47 -21.75 1.89
N ASP A 407 0.17 -22.68 0.97
CA ASP A 407 -1.03 -23.51 1.05
C ASP A 407 -1.03 -24.40 2.32
N GLU A 408 0.11 -24.98 2.67
CA GLU A 408 0.29 -25.82 3.86
C GLU A 408 0.16 -25.01 5.16
N TYR A 409 0.97 -23.96 5.32
CA TYR A 409 1.04 -23.22 6.58
C TYR A 409 -0.16 -22.31 6.81
N LYS A 410 -0.77 -21.76 5.74
CA LYS A 410 -2.01 -20.99 5.86
C LYS A 410 -3.09 -21.82 6.54
N ALA A 411 -3.30 -23.06 6.13
CA ALA A 411 -4.36 -23.90 6.69
C ALA A 411 -4.16 -24.09 8.21
N LEU A 412 -2.94 -24.46 8.63
CA LEU A 412 -2.58 -24.64 10.04
C LEU A 412 -2.77 -23.36 10.87
N ILE A 413 -2.28 -22.22 10.35
CA ILE A 413 -2.34 -20.94 11.06
C ILE A 413 -3.78 -20.47 11.19
N VAL A 414 -4.52 -20.42 10.07
CA VAL A 414 -5.90 -19.91 10.05
C VAL A 414 -6.81 -20.80 10.89
N ASP A 415 -6.70 -22.13 10.80
CA ASP A 415 -7.52 -23.05 11.59
C ASP A 415 -7.29 -22.89 13.10
N HIS A 416 -6.04 -22.67 13.52
CA HIS A 416 -5.75 -22.43 14.93
C HIS A 416 -6.33 -21.10 15.41
N ILE A 417 -6.17 -20.03 14.63
CA ILE A 417 -6.72 -18.71 14.97
C ILE A 417 -8.25 -18.75 15.04
N GLU A 418 -8.91 -19.43 14.10
CA GLU A 418 -10.36 -19.64 14.12
C GLU A 418 -10.83 -20.39 15.39
N GLN A 419 -10.06 -21.37 15.88
CA GLN A 419 -10.36 -22.02 17.15
C GLN A 419 -10.26 -21.06 18.35
N LEU A 420 -9.25 -20.18 18.37
CA LEU A 420 -9.09 -19.18 19.43
C LEU A 420 -10.19 -18.12 19.45
N LEU A 421 -10.74 -17.82 18.27
CA LEU A 421 -11.88 -16.92 18.12
C LEU A 421 -13.21 -17.58 18.56
N GLY A 422 -13.21 -18.87 18.85
CA GLY A 422 -14.36 -19.62 19.36
C GLY A 422 -15.44 -19.84 18.31
N LYS A 423 -15.15 -20.75 17.35
CA LYS A 423 -16.03 -21.18 16.25
C LYS A 423 -17.52 -21.08 16.53
#